data_AF-A0A924FCJ1-F1
#
_entry.id   AF-A0A924FCJ1-F1
#
_cell.length_a   1.000
_cell.length_b   1.000
_cell.length_c   1.000
_cell.angle_alpha   90.00
_cell.angle_beta   90.00
_cell.angle_gamma   90.00
#
_symmetry.space_group_name_H-M   'P 1'
#
loop_
_entity.id
_entity.type
_entity.pdbx_description
1 polymer ?
#
loop_
_entity_poly.entity_id
_entity_poly.type
_entity_poly.pdbx_seq_one_letter_code
_entity_poly.pdbx_strand_id
1 'polypeptide(L)'
;MDIAEGTPACLVNEIANIKKEAKWNPPAKVFSYQYKGQTVYYIPPRCCDIPSTLLNANCTVVCAPDGGISGGGDGKCPDFFTARSGEKLIWQDSR
;
A
#
# COMPACT_ATOMS: atom_id res chain seq x y z
N MET A 1 2.40 8.42 -16.90
CA MET A 1 1.83 7.09 -16.59
C MET A 1 1.28 7.21 -15.20
N ASP A 2 -0.04 7.35 -15.06
CA ASP A 2 -0.58 7.77 -13.76
C ASP A 2 -1.08 6.61 -12.92
N ILE A 3 -1.48 5.49 -13.51
CA ILE A 3 -1.85 4.24 -12.81
C ILE A 3 -1.59 3.08 -13.78
N ALA A 4 -1.05 1.96 -13.31
CA ALA A 4 -0.81 0.77 -14.14
C ALA A 4 -2.11 0.20 -14.76
N GLU A 5 -2.02 -0.31 -16.00
CA GLU A 5 -3.16 -0.91 -16.70
C GLU A 5 -3.73 -2.13 -15.96
N GLY A 6 -5.05 -2.33 -16.01
CA GLY A 6 -5.73 -3.44 -15.32
C GLY A 6 -5.87 -3.25 -13.80
N THR A 7 -5.50 -2.08 -13.27
CA THR A 7 -5.71 -1.76 -11.84
C THR A 7 -7.21 -1.76 -11.50
N PRO A 8 -7.65 -2.46 -10.43
CA PRO A 8 -9.06 -2.49 -10.05
C PRO A 8 -9.62 -1.11 -9.72
N ALA A 9 -10.89 -0.88 -10.05
CA ALA A 9 -11.57 0.40 -9.81
C ALA A 9 -11.51 0.83 -8.33
N CYS A 10 -11.56 -0.10 -7.38
CA CYS A 10 -11.43 0.22 -5.97
C CYS A 10 -10.06 0.83 -5.62
N LEU A 11 -8.98 0.37 -6.26
CA LEU A 11 -7.64 0.88 -6.01
C LEU A 11 -7.41 2.20 -6.73
N VAL A 12 -8.02 2.39 -7.90
CA VAL A 12 -8.08 3.70 -8.57
C VAL A 12 -8.76 4.74 -7.67
N ASN A 13 -9.87 4.38 -7.02
CA ASN A 13 -10.56 5.26 -6.08
C ASN A 13 -9.70 5.57 -4.84
N GLU A 14 -8.98 4.58 -4.32
CA GLU A 14 -8.04 4.78 -3.20
C GLU A 14 -6.93 5.78 -3.58
N ILE A 15 -6.32 5.61 -4.75
CA ILE A 15 -5.31 6.55 -5.29
C ILE A 15 -5.91 7.95 -5.46
N ALA A 16 -7.15 8.06 -5.96
CA ALA A 16 -7.83 9.33 -6.11
C ALA A 16 -8.11 10.00 -4.75
N ASN A 17 -8.34 9.23 -3.68
CA ASN A 17 -8.47 9.77 -2.33
C ASN A 17 -7.13 10.28 -1.80
N ILE A 18 -6.04 9.53 -1.96
CA ILE A 18 -4.68 10.00 -1.60
C ILE A 18 -4.33 11.30 -2.34
N LYS A 19 -4.71 11.42 -3.62
CA LYS A 19 -4.50 12.64 -4.41
C LYS A 19 -5.29 13.86 -3.91
N LYS A 20 -6.34 13.69 -3.11
CA LYS A 20 -7.07 14.79 -2.48
C LYS A 20 -6.43 15.23 -1.16
N GLU A 21 -5.57 14.41 -0.58
CA GLU A 21 -4.79 14.76 0.61
C GLU A 21 -3.66 15.74 0.27
N ALA A 22 -3.10 16.35 1.33
CA ALA A 22 -1.85 17.08 1.26
C ALA A 22 -0.74 16.17 0.71
N LYS A 23 0.23 16.77 0.01
CA LYS A 23 1.38 16.03 -0.53
C LYS A 23 2.11 15.28 0.58
N TRP A 24 2.30 13.98 0.39
CA TRP A 24 3.06 13.14 1.32
C TRP A 24 4.56 13.37 1.16
N ASN A 25 5.30 13.15 2.24
CA ASN A 25 6.75 13.11 2.23
C ASN A 25 7.22 11.89 3.07
N PRO A 26 7.65 10.78 2.43
CA PRO A 26 7.94 10.62 1.00
C PRO A 26 6.69 10.62 0.09
N PRO A 27 6.84 10.82 -1.24
CA PRO A 27 5.72 10.72 -2.18
C PRO A 27 4.99 9.39 -2.05
N ALA A 28 3.66 9.42 -2.10
CA ALA A 28 2.84 8.23 -1.96
C ALA A 28 3.16 7.21 -3.06
N LYS A 29 3.15 5.92 -2.71
CA LYS A 29 3.33 4.81 -3.64
C LYS A 29 2.29 3.75 -3.37
N VAL A 30 1.92 3.01 -4.41
CA VAL A 30 1.08 1.83 -4.31
C VAL A 30 1.77 0.71 -5.07
N PHE A 31 1.98 -0.41 -4.40
CA PHE A 31 2.59 -1.61 -4.94
C PHE A 31 1.60 -2.77 -4.93
N SER A 32 1.74 -3.68 -5.89
CA SER A 32 1.07 -4.98 -5.90
C SER A 32 2.06 -6.08 -5.57
N TYR A 33 1.61 -7.08 -4.81
CA TYR A 33 2.36 -8.29 -4.49
C TYR A 33 1.46 -9.52 -4.52
N GLN A 34 2.08 -10.69 -4.63
CA GLN A 34 1.48 -11.96 -4.20
C GLN A 34 1.84 -12.22 -2.74
N TYR A 35 0.83 -12.53 -1.93
CA TYR A 35 0.99 -12.84 -0.51
C TYR A 35 -0.11 -13.83 -0.08
N LYS A 36 0.29 -14.94 0.54
CA LYS A 36 -0.62 -16.02 0.97
C LYS A 36 -1.59 -16.50 -0.13
N GLY A 37 -1.08 -16.61 -1.36
CA GLY A 37 -1.84 -17.06 -2.53
C GLY A 37 -2.83 -16.04 -3.11
N GLN A 38 -2.77 -14.77 -2.67
CA GLN A 38 -3.66 -13.71 -3.10
C GLN A 38 -2.86 -12.49 -3.56
N THR A 39 -3.44 -11.75 -4.53
CA THR A 39 -2.97 -10.40 -4.86
C THR A 39 -3.36 -9.44 -3.73
N VAL A 40 -2.37 -8.69 -3.24
CA VAL A 40 -2.53 -7.63 -2.25
C VAL A 40 -1.92 -6.32 -2.75
N TYR A 41 -2.40 -5.21 -2.21
CA TYR A 41 -1.89 -3.87 -2.50
C TYR A 41 -1.31 -3.24 -1.25
N TYR A 42 -0.07 -2.78 -1.34
CA TYR A 42 0.67 -2.21 -0.23
C TYR A 42 0.91 -0.72 -0.47
N ILE A 43 0.52 0.08 0.52
CA ILE A 43 0.69 1.53 0.57
C ILE A 43 1.69 1.80 1.71
N PRO A 44 2.93 2.23 1.42
CA PRO A 44 3.95 2.46 2.44
C PRO A 44 3.54 3.55 3.45
N PRO A 45 4.19 3.59 4.63
CA PRO A 45 4.00 4.64 5.62
C PRO A 45 4.20 6.03 5.00
N ARG A 46 3.26 6.96 5.25
CA ARG A 46 3.39 8.35 4.80
C ARG A 46 4.24 9.24 5.72
N CYS A 47 4.51 8.76 6.94
CA CYS A 47 5.33 9.40 7.96
C CYS A 47 5.78 8.32 8.96
N CYS A 48 6.83 8.60 9.75
CA CYS A 48 7.44 7.65 10.68
C CYS A 48 6.45 7.04 11.69
N ASP A 49 5.47 7.82 12.16
CA ASP A 49 4.48 7.45 13.18
C ASP A 49 3.14 6.98 12.60
N ILE A 50 3.00 6.95 11.27
CA ILE A 50 1.78 6.51 10.59
C ILE A 50 2.03 5.12 10.01
N PRO A 51 1.24 4.10 10.38
CA PRO A 51 1.40 2.76 9.84
C PRO A 51 1.16 2.74 8.32
N SER A 52 1.74 1.74 7.65
CA SER A 52 1.38 1.39 6.28
C SER A 52 -0.01 0.75 6.21
N THR A 53 -0.51 0.60 4.99
CA THR A 53 -1.78 -0.07 4.71
C THR A 53 -1.56 -1.23 3.74
N LEU A 54 -1.98 -2.43 4.13
CA LEU A 54 -2.09 -3.58 3.23
C LEU A 54 -3.56 -3.85 2.92
N LEU A 55 -3.92 -3.84 1.64
CA LEU A 55 -5.25 -4.10 1.14
C LEU A 55 -5.31 -5.47 0.44
N ASN A 56 -6.44 -6.16 0.54
CA ASN A 56 -6.71 -7.35 -0.28
C ASN A 56 -7.15 -6.97 -1.70
N ALA A 57 -7.45 -7.96 -2.53
CA ALA A 57 -7.91 -7.77 -3.92
C ALA A 57 -9.19 -6.92 -4.05
N ASN A 58 -10.01 -6.86 -2.99
CA ASN A 58 -11.24 -6.04 -2.91
C ASN A 58 -10.99 -4.66 -2.27
N CYS A 59 -9.72 -4.25 -2.15
CA CYS A 59 -9.30 -3.00 -1.51
C CYS A 59 -9.76 -2.85 -0.05
N THR A 60 -9.98 -3.97 0.66
CA THR A 60 -10.28 -3.95 2.10
C THR A 60 -8.99 -4.05 2.88
N VAL A 61 -8.85 -3.23 3.94
CA VAL A 61 -7.70 -3.27 4.84
C VAL A 61 -7.57 -4.64 5.48
N VAL A 62 -6.40 -5.26 5.32
CA VAL A 62 -6.01 -6.53 5.93
C VAL A 62 -5.25 -6.25 7.23
N CYS A 63 -4.24 -5.38 7.18
CA CYS A 63 -3.32 -5.08 8.27
C CYS A 63 -2.43 -3.88 7.95
N ALA A 64 -1.60 -3.49 8.92
CA ALA A 64 -0.48 -2.57 8.75
C ALA A 64 0.85 -3.33 8.96
N PRO A 65 1.58 -3.69 7.89
CA PRO A 65 2.82 -4.45 8.02
C PRO A 65 3.99 -3.73 8.70
N ASP A 66 4.06 -2.40 8.62
CA ASP A 66 5.16 -1.57 9.14
C ASP A 66 4.69 -0.14 9.47
N GLY A 67 5.64 0.68 9.92
CA GLY A 67 5.38 2.06 10.36
C GLY A 67 4.78 2.11 11.77
N GLY A 68 4.24 3.27 12.14
CA GLY A 68 3.79 3.52 13.50
C GLY A 68 4.96 3.76 14.47
N ILE A 69 4.65 4.07 15.73
CA ILE A 69 5.65 4.47 16.74
C ILE A 69 6.77 3.43 16.92
N SER A 70 6.43 2.13 16.86
CA SER A 70 7.40 1.04 16.99
C SER A 70 8.06 0.64 15.66
N GLY A 71 7.56 1.15 14.53
CA GLY A 71 7.95 0.74 13.18
C GLY A 71 7.40 -0.62 12.71
N GLY A 72 6.77 -1.40 13.60
CA GLY A 72 6.28 -2.75 13.33
C GLY A 72 4.82 -2.86 12.86
N GLY A 73 4.17 -1.71 12.61
CA GLY A 73 2.77 -1.67 12.22
C GLY A 73 1.82 -2.21 13.30
N ASP A 74 0.79 -2.95 12.91
CA ASP A 74 -0.26 -3.46 13.81
C ASP A 74 -0.05 -4.91 14.30
N GLY A 75 1.05 -5.55 13.90
CA GLY A 75 1.41 -6.91 14.32
C GLY A 75 0.56 -8.03 13.71
N LYS A 76 -0.37 -7.74 12.79
CA LYS A 76 -1.25 -8.77 12.19
C LYS A 76 -0.64 -9.49 10.98
N CYS A 77 0.35 -8.87 10.34
CA CYS A 77 1.05 -9.41 9.17
C CYS A 77 2.58 -9.41 9.36
N PRO A 78 3.11 -10.08 10.40
CA PRO A 78 4.52 -10.02 10.74
C PRO A 78 5.44 -10.63 9.67
N ASP A 79 4.91 -11.55 8.85
CA ASP A 79 5.63 -12.25 7.79
C ASP A 79 5.55 -11.56 6.43
N PHE A 80 4.81 -10.44 6.29
CA PHE A 80 4.52 -9.83 4.99
C PHE A 80 5.77 -9.53 4.18
N PHE A 81 6.77 -8.88 4.75
CA PHE A 81 7.99 -8.51 4.01
C PHE A 81 8.86 -9.70 3.61
N THR A 82 8.79 -10.81 4.35
CA THR A 82 9.54 -12.04 4.05
C THR A 82 8.80 -12.98 3.11
N ALA A 83 7.46 -12.93 3.09
CA ALA A 83 6.62 -13.87 2.34
C ALA A 83 6.04 -13.27 1.04
N ARG A 84 5.99 -11.94 0.91
CA ARG A 84 5.52 -11.28 -0.31
C ARG A 84 6.46 -11.54 -1.48
N SER A 85 5.91 -11.60 -2.69
CA SER A 85 6.68 -11.74 -3.92
C SER A 85 6.00 -11.03 -5.09
N GLY A 86 6.68 -10.97 -6.23
CA GLY A 86 6.10 -10.42 -7.47
C GLY A 86 5.78 -8.93 -7.37
N GLU A 87 6.68 -8.15 -6.76
CA GLU A 87 6.53 -6.70 -6.61
C GLU A 87 6.25 -6.03 -7.96
N LYS A 88 5.21 -5.21 -7.99
CA LYS A 88 4.90 -4.33 -9.13
C LYS A 88 4.51 -2.97 -8.62
N LEU A 89 5.15 -1.92 -9.13
CA LEU A 89 4.70 -0.54 -8.88
C LEU A 89 3.42 -0.28 -9.68
N ILE A 90 2.34 0.06 -8.98
CA ILE A 90 1.05 0.41 -9.59
C ILE A 90 0.96 1.91 -9.83
N TRP A 91 1.39 2.70 -8.85
CA TRP A 91 1.36 4.15 -8.90
C TRP A 91 2.40 4.75 -7.96
N GLN A 92 2.95 5.89 -8.36
CA GLN A 92 3.71 6.80 -7.50
C GLN A 92 3.18 8.21 -7.72
N ASP A 93 2.96 8.95 -6.63
CA ASP A 93 2.56 10.35 -6.68
C ASP A 93 3.66 11.20 -7.31
N SER A 94 3.31 11.95 -8.35
CA SER A 94 4.22 12.81 -9.12
C SER A 94 4.14 14.28 -8.72
N ARG A 95 3.24 14.65 -7.81
CA ARG A 95 3.08 16.02 -7.29
C ARG A 95 4.26 16.45 -6.44
#